data_AF-A0AAJ0I694-F1
#
_entry.id   AF-A0AAJ0I694-F1
#
_cell.length_a   1.000
_cell.length_b   1.000
_cell.length_c   1.000
_cell.angle_alpha   90.00
_cell.angle_beta   90.00
_cell.angle_gamma   90.00
#
_symmetry.space_group_name_H-M   'P 1'
#
loop_
_entity.id
_entity.type
_entity.pdbx_description
1 polymer ?
#
loop_
_entity_poly.entity_id
_entity_poly.type
_entity_poly.pdbx_seq_one_letter_code
_entity_poly.pdbx_strand_id
1 'polypeptide(L)'
;MIQHSPSMDSVVQCLVNDSRLEIMLVRIVECTADSFSMSVEYQVTATGPVGSVVDAMLVDLVYLDRPFGKVQLPQTKTRFNGTDVHFYDQIIHVTDMSIWLQLLSDLTHKEKLVYHLRNGEAHLKGPFGTTAQCGYNKDIHVLGMNGLPVLIKDVDREERKVTLTMRNLSTFELDYGPTVFEIQEGGGKGQWRTIARLKGDFFTKRGEFHVALEVETVSLDGEIDHAQGGEMKESGMRPAAKKLGLDAEKTYHFQGVGTDKEGAWTNEAIKFIRSPILLTERFISLY
;
A
#
# COMPACT_ATOMS: atom_id res chain seq x y z
N MET A 1 10.82 -24.76 -42.41
CA MET A 1 10.15 -23.52 -42.84
C MET A 1 8.87 -23.45 -42.02
N ILE A 2 8.86 -22.68 -40.93
CA ILE A 2 7.73 -22.61 -40.01
C ILE A 2 6.72 -21.64 -40.64
N GLN A 3 5.55 -22.14 -41.03
CA GLN A 3 4.47 -21.32 -41.57
C GLN A 3 3.81 -20.55 -40.41
N HIS A 4 4.19 -19.29 -40.24
CA HIS A 4 3.37 -18.33 -39.51
C HIS A 4 2.11 -18.08 -40.32
N SER A 5 0.94 -18.49 -39.81
CA SER A 5 -0.34 -18.12 -40.39
C SER A 5 -0.87 -16.90 -39.62
N PRO A 6 -1.22 -15.78 -40.28
CA PRO A 6 -1.79 -14.60 -39.64
C PRO A 6 -3.05 -14.91 -38.81
N SER A 7 -3.76 -15.98 -39.20
CA SER A 7 -4.90 -16.52 -38.47
C SER A 7 -4.52 -17.04 -37.08
N MET A 8 -3.36 -17.67 -36.91
CA MET A 8 -2.95 -18.21 -35.61
C MET A 8 -2.53 -17.11 -34.64
N ASP A 9 -1.79 -16.12 -35.12
CA ASP A 9 -1.38 -14.97 -34.28
C ASP A 9 -2.61 -14.18 -33.80
N SER A 10 -3.64 -14.02 -34.64
CA SER A 10 -4.91 -13.38 -34.25
C SER A 10 -5.70 -14.17 -33.19
N VAL A 11 -5.72 -15.51 -33.28
CA VAL A 11 -6.37 -16.38 -32.29
C VAL A 11 -5.61 -16.33 -30.97
N VAL A 12 -4.28 -16.39 -31.03
CA VAL A 12 -3.42 -16.27 -29.86
C VAL A 12 -3.56 -14.89 -29.22
N GLN A 13 -3.66 -13.82 -30.01
CA GLN A 13 -3.94 -12.48 -29.49
C GLN A 13 -5.28 -12.43 -28.75
N CYS A 14 -6.33 -13.08 -29.26
CA CYS A 14 -7.62 -13.17 -28.58
C CYS A 14 -7.50 -13.91 -27.24
N LEU A 15 -6.84 -15.07 -27.22
CA LEU A 15 -6.62 -15.86 -25.99
C LEU A 15 -5.77 -15.10 -24.97
N VAL A 16 -4.72 -14.41 -25.45
CA VAL A 16 -3.90 -13.56 -24.59
C VAL A 16 -4.78 -12.45 -24.04
N ASN A 17 -5.60 -11.76 -24.81
CA ASN A 17 -6.48 -10.69 -24.32
C ASN A 17 -7.50 -11.21 -23.28
N ASP A 18 -8.13 -12.35 -23.54
CA ASP A 18 -9.20 -12.92 -22.70
C ASP A 18 -8.69 -13.60 -21.43
N SER A 19 -7.41 -13.96 -21.37
CA SER A 19 -6.82 -14.53 -20.16
C SER A 19 -6.91 -13.58 -18.97
N ARG A 20 -6.94 -14.12 -17.75
CA ARG A 20 -7.05 -13.31 -16.53
C ARG A 20 -5.79 -13.42 -15.70
N LEU A 21 -5.34 -12.30 -15.15
CA LEU A 21 -4.22 -12.22 -14.23
C LEU A 21 -4.77 -11.75 -12.88
N GLU A 22 -4.70 -12.63 -11.88
CA GLU A 22 -5.12 -12.35 -10.52
C GLU A 22 -3.90 -12.19 -9.62
N ILE A 23 -3.68 -10.98 -9.12
CA ILE A 23 -2.58 -10.68 -8.20
C ILE A 23 -2.92 -11.26 -6.83
N MET A 24 -2.03 -12.08 -6.29
CA MET A 24 -2.14 -12.59 -4.93
C MET A 24 -1.35 -11.72 -3.97
N LEU A 25 -0.11 -11.36 -4.32
CA LEU A 25 0.78 -10.55 -3.49
C LEU A 25 1.68 -9.68 -4.38
N VAL A 26 1.86 -8.43 -4.00
CA VAL A 26 2.94 -7.56 -4.44
C VAL A 26 3.66 -7.10 -3.20
N ARG A 27 4.96 -7.42 -3.07
CA ARG A 27 5.79 -6.96 -1.97
C ARG A 27 6.84 -5.99 -2.50
N ILE A 28 6.91 -4.82 -1.88
CA ILE A 28 7.83 -3.74 -2.22
C ILE A 28 8.73 -3.47 -1.01
N VAL A 29 10.03 -3.59 -1.22
CA VAL A 29 11.06 -3.39 -0.19
C VAL A 29 12.25 -2.63 -0.77
N GLU A 30 13.23 -2.30 0.09
CA GLU A 30 14.49 -1.67 -0.33
C GLU A 30 14.32 -0.37 -1.14
N CYS A 31 13.31 0.41 -0.79
CA CYS A 31 12.92 1.63 -1.50
C CYS A 31 14.03 2.70 -1.48
N THR A 32 14.41 3.25 -2.63
CA THR A 32 15.39 4.34 -2.77
C THR A 32 14.71 5.62 -3.27
N ALA A 33 15.48 6.59 -3.77
CA ALA A 33 14.93 7.80 -4.38
C ALA A 33 14.19 7.54 -5.69
N ASP A 34 14.63 6.54 -6.46
CA ASP A 34 14.17 6.28 -7.83
C ASP A 34 13.99 4.79 -8.14
N SER A 35 14.08 3.91 -7.14
CA SER A 35 13.89 2.48 -7.33
C SER A 35 13.33 1.77 -6.10
N PHE A 36 12.97 0.51 -6.29
CA PHE A 36 12.60 -0.41 -5.22
C PHE A 36 12.76 -1.86 -5.69
N SER A 37 12.87 -2.79 -4.75
CA SER A 37 12.83 -4.23 -5.02
C SER A 37 11.39 -4.71 -4.95
N MET A 38 10.94 -5.45 -5.97
CA MET A 38 9.57 -5.93 -6.13
C MET A 38 9.53 -7.44 -6.28
N SER A 39 8.69 -8.06 -5.46
CA SER A 39 8.29 -9.46 -5.57
C SER A 39 6.80 -9.54 -5.88
N VAL A 40 6.40 -10.40 -6.83
CA VAL A 40 5.00 -10.55 -7.20
C VAL A 40 4.63 -12.02 -7.28
N GLU A 41 3.46 -12.35 -6.74
CA GLU A 41 2.81 -13.65 -6.87
C GLU A 41 1.44 -13.45 -7.52
N TYR A 42 1.15 -14.18 -8.59
CA TYR A 42 -0.08 -14.05 -9.32
C TYR A 42 -0.49 -15.36 -9.98
N GLN A 43 -1.77 -15.50 -10.27
CA GLN A 43 -2.31 -16.63 -11.01
C GLN A 43 -2.80 -16.17 -12.38
N VAL A 44 -2.40 -16.90 -13.43
CA VAL A 44 -2.93 -16.72 -14.78
C VAL A 44 -3.97 -17.80 -15.05
N THR A 45 -5.19 -17.39 -15.42
CA THR A 45 -6.29 -18.30 -15.76
C THR A 45 -6.89 -17.95 -17.12
N ALA A 46 -7.84 -18.75 -17.60
CA ALA A 46 -8.51 -18.56 -18.89
C ALA A 46 -7.53 -18.47 -20.09
N THR A 47 -6.43 -19.22 -20.05
CA THR A 47 -5.39 -19.24 -21.11
C THR A 47 -5.72 -20.17 -22.28
N GLY A 48 -6.94 -20.70 -22.30
CA GLY A 48 -7.41 -21.68 -23.28
C GLY A 48 -7.22 -23.15 -22.83
N PRO A 49 -7.71 -24.10 -23.63
CA PRO A 49 -7.74 -25.52 -23.27
C PRO A 49 -6.38 -26.21 -23.39
N VAL A 50 -5.38 -25.56 -23.99
CA VAL A 50 -4.10 -26.17 -24.35
C VAL A 50 -2.96 -25.43 -23.66
N GLY A 51 -2.15 -26.17 -22.90
CA GLY A 51 -0.97 -25.60 -22.25
C GLY A 51 0.09 -25.17 -23.27
N SER A 52 0.67 -23.99 -23.03
CA SER A 52 1.68 -23.36 -23.89
C SER A 52 2.79 -22.77 -23.03
N VAL A 53 3.97 -22.55 -23.61
CA VAL A 53 5.05 -21.81 -22.96
C VAL A 53 5.05 -20.40 -23.52
N VAL A 54 4.92 -19.40 -22.65
CA VAL A 54 5.10 -17.99 -22.96
C VAL A 54 6.51 -17.62 -22.53
N ASP A 55 7.36 -17.19 -23.46
CA ASP A 55 8.74 -16.78 -23.15
C ASP A 55 8.77 -15.54 -22.25
N ALA A 56 9.87 -15.36 -21.53
CA ALA A 56 10.08 -14.19 -20.68
C ALA A 56 10.04 -12.90 -21.53
N MET A 57 9.41 -11.85 -21.00
CA MET A 57 9.24 -10.59 -21.72
C MET A 57 9.32 -9.38 -20.78
N LEU A 58 9.83 -8.27 -21.30
CA LEU A 58 9.82 -6.99 -20.61
C LEU A 58 8.51 -6.27 -20.92
N VAL A 59 7.85 -5.74 -19.90
CA VAL A 59 6.60 -4.97 -20.05
C VAL A 59 6.68 -3.65 -19.29
N ASP A 60 5.95 -2.66 -19.76
CA ASP A 60 5.81 -1.36 -19.08
C ASP A 60 4.75 -1.48 -17.99
N LEU A 61 5.07 -0.95 -16.80
CA LEU A 61 4.12 -0.70 -15.72
C LEU A 61 3.49 0.67 -15.95
N VAL A 62 2.18 0.70 -16.20
CA VAL A 62 1.44 1.89 -16.61
C VAL A 62 0.30 2.19 -15.65
N TYR A 63 0.17 3.44 -15.22
CA TYR A 63 -0.94 3.92 -14.41
C TYR A 63 -1.41 5.29 -14.91
N LEU A 64 -2.72 5.49 -15.01
CA LEU A 64 -3.33 6.68 -15.65
C LEU A 64 -2.72 6.97 -17.03
N ASP A 65 -2.59 5.92 -17.85
CA ASP A 65 -2.02 5.94 -19.21
C ASP A 65 -0.58 6.45 -19.33
N ARG A 66 0.15 6.57 -18.21
CA ARG A 66 1.56 6.95 -18.18
C ARG A 66 2.44 5.83 -17.59
N PRO A 67 3.57 5.48 -18.23
CA PRO A 67 4.49 4.49 -17.69
C PRO A 67 5.27 5.04 -16.50
N PHE A 68 5.38 4.26 -15.43
CA PHE A 68 6.18 4.60 -14.25
C PHE A 68 7.36 3.66 -14.00
N GLY A 69 7.47 2.57 -14.75
CA GLY A 69 8.59 1.62 -14.64
C GLY A 69 8.44 0.47 -15.63
N LYS A 70 9.36 -0.50 -15.56
CA LYS A 70 9.31 -1.73 -16.35
C LYS A 70 9.54 -2.93 -15.47
N VAL A 71 8.94 -4.06 -15.83
CA VAL A 71 9.11 -5.33 -15.12
C VAL A 71 9.38 -6.46 -16.10
N GLN A 72 10.29 -7.37 -15.72
CA GLN A 72 10.59 -8.56 -16.50
C GLN A 72 9.65 -9.69 -16.06
N LEU A 73 8.66 -10.02 -16.89
CA LEU A 73 7.84 -11.20 -16.65
C LEU A 73 8.65 -12.48 -16.94
N PRO A 74 8.55 -13.51 -16.08
CA PRO A 74 9.27 -14.75 -16.28
C PRO A 74 8.64 -15.60 -17.38
N GLN A 75 9.40 -16.57 -17.91
CA GLN A 75 8.84 -17.59 -18.78
C GLN A 75 7.77 -18.37 -18.01
N THR A 76 6.59 -18.50 -18.59
CA THR A 76 5.42 -19.10 -17.94
C THR A 76 4.90 -20.27 -18.76
N LYS A 77 4.69 -21.42 -18.13
CA LYS A 77 4.04 -22.58 -18.76
C LYS A 77 2.57 -22.65 -18.34
N THR A 78 1.68 -22.22 -19.23
CA THR A 78 0.23 -22.18 -18.99
C THR A 78 -0.38 -23.57 -18.90
N ARG A 79 -1.47 -23.68 -18.12
CA ARG A 79 -2.25 -24.91 -17.94
C ARG A 79 -3.75 -24.58 -17.93
N PHE A 80 -4.56 -25.57 -18.32
CA PHE A 80 -6.02 -25.42 -18.42
C PHE A 80 -6.68 -25.06 -17.07
N ASN A 81 -6.09 -25.47 -15.95
CA ASN A 81 -6.58 -25.22 -14.59
C ASN A 81 -5.98 -23.95 -13.95
N GLY A 82 -5.29 -23.12 -14.73
CA GLY A 82 -4.55 -21.97 -14.23
C GLY A 82 -3.09 -22.27 -13.96
N THR A 83 -2.30 -21.21 -13.80
CA THR A 83 -0.86 -21.30 -13.56
C THR A 83 -0.44 -20.23 -12.59
N ASP A 84 0.12 -20.67 -11.46
CA ASP A 84 0.75 -19.76 -10.50
C ASP A 84 2.11 -19.32 -11.05
N VAL A 85 2.36 -18.03 -10.98
CA VAL A 85 3.58 -17.40 -11.44
C VAL A 85 4.09 -16.51 -10.34
N HIS A 86 5.40 -16.53 -10.16
CA HIS A 86 6.08 -15.68 -9.20
C HIS A 86 7.41 -15.21 -9.76
N PHE A 87 7.83 -14.04 -9.30
CA PHE A 87 9.20 -13.59 -9.38
C PHE A 87 9.52 -12.79 -8.11
N TYR A 88 10.78 -12.85 -7.71
CA TYR A 88 11.23 -12.25 -6.47
C TYR A 88 12.37 -11.27 -6.74
N ASP A 89 12.41 -10.23 -5.91
CA ASP A 89 13.50 -9.29 -5.77
C ASP A 89 13.96 -8.61 -7.08
N GLN A 90 13.01 -8.29 -7.97
CA GLN A 90 13.30 -7.52 -9.17
C GLN A 90 13.40 -6.04 -8.84
N ILE A 91 14.53 -5.43 -9.22
CA ILE A 91 14.70 -3.98 -9.09
C ILE A 91 13.87 -3.27 -10.17
N ILE A 92 12.94 -2.45 -9.72
CA ILE A 92 12.12 -1.58 -10.58
C ILE A 92 12.67 -0.17 -10.46
N HIS A 93 13.04 0.43 -11.59
CA HIS A 93 13.39 1.85 -11.68
C HIS A 93 12.14 2.66 -11.99
N VAL A 94 11.90 3.69 -11.18
CA VAL A 94 10.76 4.60 -11.30
C VAL A 94 11.08 5.68 -12.32
N THR A 95 10.41 5.65 -13.47
CA THR A 95 10.64 6.61 -14.57
C THR A 95 9.76 7.85 -14.46
N ASP A 96 8.61 7.76 -13.79
CA ASP A 96 7.71 8.88 -13.52
C ASP A 96 7.27 8.81 -12.06
N MET A 97 7.98 9.55 -11.21
CA MET A 97 7.71 9.60 -9.77
C MET A 97 6.32 10.16 -9.44
N SER A 98 5.79 11.07 -10.27
CA SER A 98 4.47 11.65 -10.05
C SER A 98 3.37 10.60 -10.18
N ILE A 99 3.49 9.71 -11.17
CA ILE A 99 2.55 8.61 -11.37
C ILE A 99 2.72 7.53 -10.32
N TRP A 100 3.96 7.22 -9.95
CA TRP A 100 4.23 6.26 -8.89
C TRP A 100 3.58 6.70 -7.57
N LEU A 101 3.80 7.94 -7.14
CA LEU A 101 3.18 8.47 -5.93
C LEU A 101 1.65 8.56 -6.04
N GLN A 102 1.11 8.86 -7.23
CA GLN A 102 -0.34 8.83 -7.44
C GLN A 102 -0.92 7.42 -7.30
N LEU A 103 -0.23 6.39 -7.83
CA LEU A 103 -0.60 4.99 -7.65
C LEU A 103 -0.60 4.61 -6.16
N LEU A 104 0.43 4.99 -5.42
CA LEU A 104 0.52 4.72 -3.98
C LEU A 104 -0.57 5.43 -3.18
N SER A 105 -0.85 6.69 -3.50
CA SER A 105 -1.95 7.44 -2.89
C SER A 105 -3.29 6.76 -3.13
N ASP A 106 -3.56 6.36 -4.37
CA ASP A 106 -4.80 5.67 -4.73
C ASP A 106 -4.87 4.25 -4.14
N LEU A 107 -3.74 3.55 -4.04
CA LEU A 107 -3.64 2.27 -3.34
C LEU A 107 -4.01 2.42 -1.86
N THR A 108 -3.58 3.50 -1.20
CA THR A 108 -3.93 3.75 0.20
C THR A 108 -5.40 4.12 0.37
N HIS A 109 -5.98 4.94 -0.50
CA HIS A 109 -7.30 5.54 -0.27
C HIS A 109 -8.48 4.85 -0.98
N LYS A 110 -8.25 4.11 -2.06
CA LYS A 110 -9.31 3.46 -2.84
C LYS A 110 -9.42 1.98 -2.48
N GLU A 111 -10.63 1.44 -2.55
CA GLU A 111 -10.87 0.00 -2.36
C GLU A 111 -10.37 -0.83 -3.55
N LYS A 112 -10.49 -0.29 -4.76
CA LYS A 112 -10.15 -0.97 -6.00
C LYS A 112 -9.44 0.02 -6.92
N LEU A 113 -8.45 -0.49 -7.64
CA LEU A 113 -7.75 0.24 -8.68
C LEU A 113 -7.33 -0.70 -9.79
N VAL A 114 -7.01 -0.11 -10.93
CA VAL A 114 -6.48 -0.81 -12.10
C VAL A 114 -5.19 -0.13 -12.50
N TYR A 115 -4.13 -0.91 -12.66
CA TYR A 115 -2.95 -0.51 -13.41
C TYR A 115 -2.74 -1.48 -14.56
N HIS A 116 -1.82 -1.17 -15.44
CA HIS A 116 -1.72 -1.83 -16.73
C HIS A 116 -0.30 -2.35 -16.97
N LEU A 117 -0.21 -3.55 -17.53
CA LEU A 117 0.97 -4.02 -18.24
C LEU A 117 0.77 -3.68 -19.71
N ARG A 118 1.75 -3.00 -20.32
CA ARG A 118 1.66 -2.55 -21.72
C ARG A 118 2.96 -2.80 -22.47
N ASN A 119 2.88 -2.74 -23.79
CA ASN A 119 4.02 -2.78 -24.71
C ASN A 119 4.89 -4.04 -24.56
N GLY A 120 4.31 -5.15 -24.10
CA GLY A 120 5.00 -6.43 -24.09
C GLY A 120 4.96 -7.10 -25.45
N GLU A 121 6.05 -7.78 -25.81
CA GLU A 121 6.11 -8.66 -26.97
C GLU A 121 6.13 -10.10 -26.49
N ALA A 122 5.01 -10.80 -26.64
CA ALA A 122 4.90 -12.19 -26.21
C ALA A 122 5.24 -13.14 -27.36
N HIS A 123 6.15 -14.08 -27.07
CA HIS A 123 6.45 -15.22 -27.93
C HIS A 123 5.94 -16.49 -27.26
N LEU A 124 5.08 -17.24 -27.97
CA LEU A 124 4.43 -18.43 -27.44
C LEU A 124 4.87 -19.68 -28.21
N LYS A 125 5.05 -20.78 -27.48
CA LYS A 125 5.32 -22.12 -28.00
C LYS A 125 4.19 -23.05 -27.54
N GLY A 126 3.39 -23.50 -28.50
CA GLY A 126 2.31 -24.45 -28.29
C GLY A 126 2.72 -25.90 -28.59
N PRO A 127 1.79 -26.85 -28.51
CA PRO A 127 2.04 -28.24 -28.89
C PRO A 127 2.43 -28.40 -30.36
N PHE A 128 3.03 -29.55 -30.68
CA PHE A 128 3.42 -29.93 -32.05
C PHE A 128 4.35 -28.92 -32.75
N GLY A 129 5.12 -28.16 -31.97
CA GLY A 129 6.09 -27.19 -32.51
C GLY A 129 5.46 -25.91 -33.05
N THR A 130 4.20 -25.62 -32.71
CA THR A 130 3.53 -24.36 -33.08
C THR A 130 4.12 -23.19 -32.33
N THR A 131 4.31 -22.07 -33.02
CA THR A 131 4.80 -20.82 -32.43
C THR A 131 3.93 -19.65 -32.86
N ALA A 132 3.77 -18.66 -32.00
CA ALA A 132 3.02 -17.44 -32.28
C ALA A 132 3.70 -16.24 -31.63
N GLN A 133 3.44 -15.05 -32.19
CA GLN A 133 3.88 -13.77 -31.64
C GLN A 133 2.68 -12.83 -31.53
N CYS A 134 2.55 -12.14 -30.40
CA CYS A 134 1.45 -11.21 -30.16
C CYS A 134 1.84 -10.10 -29.19
N GLY A 135 1.05 -9.04 -29.16
CA GLY A 135 1.20 -7.97 -28.17
C GLY A 135 0.67 -8.42 -26.81
N TYR A 136 1.42 -8.16 -25.75
CA TYR A 136 1.02 -8.43 -24.38
C TYR A 136 0.59 -7.13 -23.69
N ASN A 137 -0.73 -6.99 -23.51
CA ASN A 137 -1.34 -5.87 -22.81
C ASN A 137 -2.37 -6.41 -21.82
N LYS A 138 -2.20 -6.08 -20.54
CA LYS A 138 -3.05 -6.58 -19.46
C LYS A 138 -3.51 -5.50 -18.50
N ASP A 139 -4.76 -5.61 -18.11
CA ASP A 139 -5.35 -4.81 -17.05
C ASP A 139 -5.24 -5.61 -15.76
N ILE A 140 -4.64 -4.97 -14.76
CA ILE A 140 -4.33 -5.58 -13.48
C ILE A 140 -5.24 -4.94 -12.44
N HIS A 141 -6.28 -5.69 -12.08
CA HIS A 141 -7.22 -5.29 -11.07
C HIS A 141 -6.69 -5.71 -9.70
N VAL A 142 -6.55 -4.75 -8.79
CA VAL A 142 -6.06 -5.02 -7.44
C VAL A 142 -6.97 -4.37 -6.40
N LEU A 143 -6.97 -4.96 -5.21
CA LEU A 143 -7.57 -4.35 -4.03
C LEU A 143 -6.58 -3.33 -3.47
N GLY A 144 -7.07 -2.13 -3.19
CA GLY A 144 -6.37 -1.15 -2.38
C GLY A 144 -6.66 -1.33 -0.90
N MET A 145 -6.03 -0.51 -0.07
CA MET A 145 -6.13 -0.61 1.38
C MET A 145 -7.51 -0.14 1.87
N ASN A 146 -8.13 0.80 1.15
CA ASN A 146 -9.36 1.51 1.55
C ASN A 146 -9.19 2.22 2.91
N GLY A 147 -8.09 2.96 3.05
CA GLY A 147 -7.56 3.41 4.32
C GLY A 147 -6.82 2.29 5.06
N LEU A 148 -6.27 2.60 6.22
CA LEU A 148 -5.59 1.60 7.05
C LEU A 148 -6.12 1.69 8.48
N PRO A 149 -7.19 0.97 8.85
CA PRO A 149 -7.75 1.05 10.20
C PRO A 149 -6.69 0.79 11.27
N VAL A 150 -6.63 1.65 12.29
CA VAL A 150 -5.64 1.57 13.37
C VAL A 150 -6.33 1.47 14.72
N LEU A 151 -5.88 0.55 15.56
CA LEU A 151 -6.33 0.38 16.93
C LEU A 151 -5.13 0.29 17.86
N ILE A 152 -5.18 0.96 19.01
CA ILE A 152 -4.17 0.77 20.05
C ILE A 152 -4.47 -0.55 20.77
N LYS A 153 -3.56 -1.52 20.64
CA LYS A 153 -3.67 -2.83 21.27
C LYS A 153 -3.13 -2.80 22.69
N ASP A 154 -1.94 -2.24 22.87
CA ASP A 154 -1.26 -2.20 24.16
C ASP A 154 -0.31 -1.02 24.27
N VAL A 155 0.03 -0.66 25.51
CA VAL A 155 0.91 0.45 25.85
C VAL A 155 1.85 0.01 26.97
N ASP A 156 3.14 -0.01 26.66
CA ASP A 156 4.22 -0.20 27.62
C ASP A 156 4.73 1.16 28.08
N ARG A 157 4.50 1.49 29.36
CA ARG A 157 4.93 2.77 29.92
C ARG A 157 6.41 2.82 30.25
N GLU A 158 7.01 1.69 30.63
CA GLU A 158 8.41 1.63 31.04
C GLU A 158 9.31 1.77 29.81
N GLU A 159 8.96 1.08 28.72
CA GLU A 159 9.67 1.18 27.45
C GLU A 159 9.20 2.34 26.56
N ARG A 160 8.14 3.07 26.98
CA ARG A 160 7.47 4.10 26.17
C ARG A 160 7.11 3.60 24.77
N LYS A 161 6.50 2.42 24.69
CA LYS A 161 6.10 1.80 23.43
C LYS A 161 4.59 1.64 23.34
N VAL A 162 4.07 1.77 22.13
CA VAL A 162 2.67 1.55 21.81
C VAL A 162 2.59 0.49 20.73
N THR A 163 1.84 -0.56 21.01
CA THR A 163 1.53 -1.59 20.02
C THR A 163 0.20 -1.27 19.36
N LEU A 164 0.22 -1.07 18.05
CA LEU A 164 -0.94 -0.85 17.21
C LEU A 164 -1.33 -2.15 16.50
N THR A 165 -2.63 -2.39 16.35
CA THR A 165 -3.18 -3.38 15.42
C THR A 165 -3.70 -2.63 14.19
N MET A 166 -3.32 -3.11 13.02
CA MET A 166 -3.77 -2.56 11.74
C MET A 166 -4.26 -3.68 10.82
N ARG A 167 -5.10 -3.32 9.85
CA ARG A 167 -5.61 -4.27 8.85
C ARG A 167 -5.47 -3.71 7.45
N ASN A 168 -4.64 -4.35 6.63
CA ASN A 168 -4.46 -4.01 5.22
C ASN A 168 -5.21 -5.04 4.35
N LEU A 169 -6.22 -4.56 3.61
CA LEU A 169 -7.03 -5.40 2.72
C LEU A 169 -6.43 -5.54 1.31
N SER A 170 -5.40 -4.75 0.99
CA SER A 170 -4.78 -4.77 -0.32
C SER A 170 -3.96 -6.03 -0.55
N THR A 171 -3.65 -6.31 -1.82
CA THR A 171 -2.67 -7.33 -2.20
C THR A 171 -1.23 -6.84 -2.03
N PHE A 172 -1.02 -5.63 -1.52
CA PHE A 172 0.27 -4.97 -1.46
C PHE A 172 0.87 -5.00 -0.05
N GLU A 173 2.15 -5.33 0.03
CA GLU A 173 2.98 -5.16 1.21
C GLU A 173 4.09 -4.14 0.90
N LEU A 174 4.23 -3.12 1.75
CA LEU A 174 5.15 -1.99 1.52
C LEU A 174 5.99 -1.76 2.76
N ASP A 175 7.31 -1.82 2.56
CA ASP A 175 8.29 -1.47 3.58
C ASP A 175 8.67 0.01 3.45
N TYR A 176 8.30 0.77 4.48
CA TYR A 176 8.63 2.18 4.59
C TYR A 176 9.96 2.40 5.32
N GLY A 177 10.51 1.36 5.96
CA GLY A 177 11.66 1.44 6.85
C GLY A 177 11.32 2.14 8.18
N PRO A 178 12.29 2.83 8.79
CA PRO A 178 12.06 3.64 9.98
C PRO A 178 11.18 4.84 9.65
N THR A 179 10.05 4.96 10.33
CA THR A 179 9.01 5.96 10.05
C THR A 179 8.71 6.81 11.26
N VAL A 180 8.13 7.97 10.98
CA VAL A 180 7.56 8.88 11.98
C VAL A 180 6.08 9.04 11.73
N PHE A 181 5.31 8.82 12.79
CA PHE A 181 3.89 9.08 12.85
C PHE A 181 3.56 10.12 13.92
N GLU A 182 2.45 10.80 13.74
CA GLU A 182 1.86 11.69 14.73
C GLU A 182 0.44 11.24 15.04
N ILE A 183 0.09 11.34 16.32
CA ILE A 183 -1.31 11.37 16.72
C ILE A 183 -1.73 12.83 16.78
N GLN A 184 -2.73 13.17 15.99
CA GLN A 184 -3.27 14.51 15.86
C GLN A 184 -4.69 14.56 16.42
N GLU A 185 -4.93 15.56 17.27
CA GLU A 185 -6.25 15.93 17.76
C GLU A 185 -6.85 17.01 16.85
N GLY A 186 -8.10 16.85 16.44
CA GLY A 186 -8.84 17.83 15.64
C GLY A 186 -10.20 18.16 16.24
N GLY A 187 -10.56 19.45 16.19
CA GLY A 187 -11.89 19.99 16.52
C GLY A 187 -12.59 20.60 15.30
N GLY A 188 -13.86 21.01 15.46
CA GLY A 188 -14.81 21.39 14.40
C GLY A 188 -14.45 22.54 13.43
N LYS A 189 -13.22 23.06 13.45
CA LYS A 189 -12.70 24.06 12.50
C LYS A 189 -11.48 23.62 11.69
N GLY A 190 -11.15 22.32 11.68
CA GLY A 190 -10.10 21.76 10.81
C GLY A 190 -8.66 22.10 11.21
N GLN A 191 -8.47 22.69 12.40
CA GLN A 191 -7.15 22.83 13.01
C GLN A 191 -6.77 21.51 13.69
N TRP A 192 -5.61 20.97 13.32
CA TRP A 192 -5.05 19.74 13.87
C TRP A 192 -3.87 20.08 14.77
N ARG A 193 -3.88 19.54 15.99
CA ARG A 193 -2.81 19.68 16.96
C ARG A 193 -2.14 18.33 17.16
N THR A 194 -0.82 18.27 17.05
CA THR A 194 -0.05 17.07 17.38
C THR A 194 -0.01 16.88 18.90
N ILE A 195 -0.45 15.72 19.37
CA ILE A 195 -0.49 15.36 20.80
C ILE A 195 0.50 14.25 21.16
N ALA A 196 0.97 13.50 20.17
CA ALA A 196 2.02 12.50 20.34
C ALA A 196 2.80 12.29 19.04
N ARG A 197 4.08 11.98 19.16
CA ARG A 197 4.96 11.58 18.06
C ARG A 197 5.49 10.17 18.31
N LEU A 198 5.32 9.31 17.31
CA LEU A 198 5.63 7.89 17.35
C LEU A 198 6.69 7.57 16.30
N LYS A 199 7.67 6.73 16.64
CA LYS A 199 8.71 6.28 15.71
C LYS A 199 8.91 4.78 15.72
N GLY A 200 9.33 4.25 14.59
CA GLY A 200 9.73 2.84 14.47
C GLY A 200 9.62 2.32 13.05
N ASP A 201 10.08 1.09 12.86
CA ASP A 201 9.98 0.40 11.58
C ASP A 201 8.52 0.13 11.22
N PHE A 202 8.15 0.43 9.98
CA PHE A 202 6.79 0.27 9.51
C PHE A 202 6.73 -0.47 8.18
N PHE A 203 6.13 -1.66 8.24
CA PHE A 203 5.90 -2.53 7.10
C PHE A 203 4.43 -2.92 7.07
N THR A 204 3.69 -2.46 6.05
CA THR A 204 2.29 -2.87 5.90
C THR A 204 2.25 -4.30 5.39
N LYS A 205 1.74 -5.23 6.20
CA LYS A 205 1.55 -6.64 5.82
C LYS A 205 0.12 -6.88 5.39
N ARG A 206 -0.12 -7.81 4.46
CA ARG A 206 -1.49 -8.16 4.05
C ARG A 206 -2.24 -8.80 5.23
N GLY A 207 -3.50 -8.42 5.41
CA GLY A 207 -4.34 -8.89 6.51
C GLY A 207 -4.14 -8.08 7.79
N GLU A 208 -4.37 -8.72 8.94
CA GLU A 208 -4.14 -8.10 10.25
C GLU A 208 -2.67 -8.21 10.65
N PHE A 209 -2.11 -7.12 11.16
CA PHE A 209 -0.73 -7.08 11.65
C PHE A 209 -0.58 -6.14 12.84
N HIS A 210 0.52 -6.32 13.58
CA HIS A 210 0.86 -5.49 14.72
C HIS A 210 2.15 -4.71 14.47
N VAL A 211 2.18 -3.47 14.95
CA VAL A 211 3.35 -2.59 14.87
C VAL A 211 3.61 -2.03 16.25
N ALA A 212 4.84 -2.16 16.73
CA ALA A 212 5.29 -1.48 17.95
C ALA A 212 6.03 -0.20 17.56
N LEU A 213 5.58 0.93 18.09
CA LEU A 213 6.21 2.24 17.89
C LEU A 213 6.62 2.84 19.22
N GLU A 214 7.79 3.47 19.25
CA GLU A 214 8.31 4.23 20.39
C GLU A 214 7.65 5.60 20.45
N VAL A 215 7.32 6.06 21.65
CA VAL A 215 6.73 7.37 21.90
C VAL A 215 7.85 8.36 22.20
N GLU A 216 8.18 9.22 21.24
CA GLU A 216 9.24 10.23 21.41
C GLU A 216 8.77 11.40 22.27
N THR A 217 7.59 11.94 21.95
CA THR A 217 7.03 13.11 22.61
C THR A 217 5.54 12.96 22.80
N VAL A 218 5.07 13.57 23.88
CA VAL A 218 3.67 13.60 24.29
C VAL A 218 3.41 15.04 24.76
N SER A 219 2.44 15.74 24.18
CA SER A 219 2.11 17.12 24.59
C SER A 219 0.61 17.29 24.80
N LEU A 220 0.22 17.74 26.00
CA LEU A 220 -1.15 18.21 26.30
C LEU A 220 -1.21 19.73 26.52
N ASP A 221 -0.09 20.38 26.80
CA ASP A 221 -0.09 21.79 27.19
C ASP A 221 -0.11 22.69 25.97
N GLY A 222 -1.24 23.38 25.78
CA GLY A 222 -1.19 24.66 25.09
C GLY A 222 -0.52 25.64 26.03
N GLU A 223 0.51 26.35 25.56
CA GLU A 223 0.78 27.68 26.07
C GLU A 223 -0.50 28.49 25.87
N ILE A 224 -1.30 28.60 26.94
CA ILE A 224 -2.38 29.57 27.03
C ILE A 224 -1.71 30.85 27.51
N ASP A 225 -1.48 31.77 26.58
CA ASP A 225 -1.26 33.17 26.92
C ASP A 225 -2.40 33.65 27.83
N HIS A 226 -2.01 34.22 28.98
CA HIS A 226 -2.92 34.70 30.01
C HIS A 226 -3.99 35.67 29.46
N ALA A 227 -5.28 35.33 29.62
CA ALA A 227 -6.34 36.32 29.77
C ALA A 227 -7.64 35.75 30.38
N GLN A 228 -7.83 36.07 31.67
CA GLN A 228 -9.10 36.45 32.36
C GLN A 228 -10.38 35.58 32.21
N GLY A 229 -10.73 34.92 33.32
CA GLY A 229 -11.96 35.16 34.10
C GLY A 229 -13.34 34.75 33.54
N GLY A 230 -14.01 33.82 34.23
CA GLY A 230 -15.47 33.65 34.16
C GLY A 230 -15.98 32.32 34.75
N GLU A 231 -16.92 32.40 35.71
CA GLU A 231 -17.47 31.28 36.50
C GLU A 231 -18.45 30.34 35.76
N MET A 232 -18.59 29.14 36.36
CA MET A 232 -19.35 27.93 36.04
C MET A 232 -20.80 28.02 35.52
N LYS A 233 -21.20 26.98 34.75
CA LYS A 233 -22.41 26.17 35.02
C LYS A 233 -22.26 24.71 34.55
N GLU A 234 -22.49 23.78 35.48
CA GLU A 234 -22.47 22.32 35.31
C GLU A 234 -23.75 21.78 34.65
N SER A 235 -23.60 20.80 33.76
CA SER A 235 -24.67 19.87 33.36
C SER A 235 -24.07 18.55 32.85
N GLY A 236 -23.99 17.57 33.75
CA GLY A 236 -24.20 16.12 33.51
C GLY A 236 -23.39 15.38 32.44
N MET A 237 -22.18 14.89 32.78
CA MET A 237 -21.60 13.69 32.14
C MET A 237 -20.57 13.01 33.07
N ARG A 238 -20.45 11.68 32.96
CA ARG A 238 -19.85 10.74 33.94
C ARG A 238 -18.37 11.04 34.29
N PRO A 239 -17.90 10.71 35.52
CA PRO A 239 -16.69 11.30 36.12
C PRO A 239 -15.33 10.80 35.59
N ALA A 240 -15.30 9.77 34.75
CA ALA A 240 -14.03 9.18 34.29
C ALA A 240 -13.43 9.92 33.08
N ALA A 241 -14.26 10.37 32.13
CA ALA A 241 -13.78 11.02 30.90
C ALA A 241 -13.26 12.45 31.13
N LYS A 242 -13.89 13.21 32.04
CA LYS A 242 -13.52 14.61 32.34
C LYS A 242 -12.17 14.77 33.05
N LYS A 243 -11.66 13.73 33.70
CA LYS A 243 -10.38 13.78 34.43
C LYS A 243 -9.15 13.60 33.54
N LEU A 244 -9.34 13.20 32.27
CA LEU A 244 -8.29 12.81 31.34
C LEU A 244 -8.18 13.73 30.10
N GLY A 245 -8.93 14.84 30.05
CA GLY A 245 -8.85 15.82 28.95
C GLY A 245 -9.37 15.34 27.59
N LEU A 246 -9.87 14.10 27.49
CA LEU A 246 -10.52 13.61 26.29
C LEU A 246 -11.88 14.29 26.11
N ASP A 247 -11.97 15.12 25.09
CA ASP A 247 -13.23 15.69 24.65
C ASP A 247 -13.93 14.71 23.69
N ALA A 248 -15.15 14.29 24.06
CA ALA A 248 -15.96 13.37 23.26
C ALA A 248 -16.41 13.97 21.91
N GLU A 249 -16.26 15.29 21.73
CA GLU A 249 -16.52 15.97 20.47
C GLU A 249 -15.30 16.00 19.55
N LYS A 250 -14.12 15.59 20.03
CA LYS A 250 -12.87 15.64 19.25
C LYS A 250 -12.59 14.34 18.52
N THR A 251 -11.99 14.49 17.34
CA THR A 251 -11.55 13.37 16.51
C THR A 251 -10.02 13.26 16.54
N TYR A 252 -9.51 12.04 16.69
CA TYR A 252 -8.06 11.78 16.65
C TYR A 252 -7.69 11.03 15.39
N HIS A 253 -6.54 11.37 14.83
CA HIS A 253 -5.98 10.72 13.66
C HIS A 253 -4.55 10.27 13.91
N PHE A 254 -4.22 9.10 13.39
CA PHE A 254 -2.88 8.60 13.19
C PHE A 254 -2.42 9.03 11.78
N GLN A 255 -1.35 9.81 11.71
CA GLN A 255 -0.87 10.45 10.48
C GLN A 255 0.61 10.12 10.25
N GLY A 256 0.95 9.59 9.08
CA GLY A 256 2.35 9.46 8.66
C GLY A 256 2.95 10.83 8.34
N VAL A 257 4.16 11.10 8.82
CA VAL A 257 4.82 12.41 8.67
C VAL A 257 6.02 12.33 7.76
N GLY A 258 6.81 11.27 7.89
CA GLY A 258 8.03 11.07 7.12
C GLY A 258 8.72 9.77 7.47
N THR A 259 9.87 9.55 6.83
CA THR A 259 10.75 8.42 7.10
C THR A 259 12.15 8.94 7.42
N ASP A 260 12.91 8.21 8.23
CA ASP A 260 14.31 8.57 8.53
C ASP A 260 15.26 8.11 7.40
N LYS A 261 14.72 7.48 6.34
CA LYS A 261 15.45 7.04 5.16
C LYS A 261 15.61 8.21 4.18
N GLU A 262 16.70 8.95 4.34
CA GLU A 262 17.00 10.14 3.52
C GLU A 262 16.92 9.83 2.01
N GLY A 263 16.18 10.67 1.30
CA GLY A 263 16.04 10.59 -0.16
C GLY A 263 15.09 9.52 -0.69
N ALA A 264 14.58 8.58 0.11
CA ALA A 264 13.66 7.57 -0.39
C ALA A 264 12.25 8.13 -0.66
N TRP A 265 11.59 7.66 -1.73
CA TRP A 265 10.22 8.09 -2.05
C TRP A 265 9.20 7.70 -0.97
N THR A 266 9.55 6.77 -0.07
CA THR A 266 8.70 6.38 1.07
C THR A 266 8.42 7.55 2.00
N ASN A 267 9.29 8.58 2.05
CA ASN A 267 9.05 9.80 2.81
C ASN A 267 7.81 10.57 2.34
N GLU A 268 7.48 10.54 1.05
CA GLU A 268 6.24 11.13 0.54
C GLU A 268 5.07 10.15 0.67
N ALA A 269 5.31 8.85 0.40
CA ALA A 269 4.25 7.85 0.43
C ALA A 269 3.66 7.63 1.84
N ILE A 270 4.47 7.68 2.89
CA ILE A 270 4.02 7.51 4.28
C ILE A 270 2.97 8.56 4.67
N LYS A 271 3.02 9.75 4.08
CA LYS A 271 2.07 10.85 4.35
C LYS A 271 0.66 10.57 3.84
N PHE A 272 0.50 9.61 2.92
CA PHE A 272 -0.82 9.14 2.50
C PHE A 272 -1.52 8.32 3.57
N ILE A 273 -0.80 7.80 4.57
CA ILE A 273 -1.41 7.09 5.68
C ILE A 273 -1.98 8.11 6.67
N ARG A 274 -3.30 8.22 6.64
CA ARG A 274 -4.09 8.98 7.60
C ARG A 274 -5.32 8.17 8.00
N SER A 275 -5.42 7.83 9.28
CA SER A 275 -6.49 6.97 9.78
C SER A 275 -7.07 7.51 11.07
N PRO A 276 -8.41 7.49 11.24
CA PRO A 276 -9.02 7.72 12.53
C PRO A 276 -8.48 6.73 13.56
N ILE A 277 -8.23 7.21 14.79
CA ILE A 277 -7.78 6.37 15.89
C ILE A 277 -8.58 6.68 17.14
N LEU A 278 -8.86 5.65 17.93
CA LEU A 278 -9.44 5.81 19.27
C LEU A 278 -8.33 5.69 20.31
N LEU A 279 -8.20 6.71 21.15
CA LEU A 279 -7.24 6.70 22.25
C LEU A 279 -7.77 5.84 23.40
N THR A 280 -6.91 4.99 23.95
CA THR A 280 -7.23 4.17 25.12
C THR A 280 -6.83 4.91 26.40
N GLU A 281 -7.50 4.61 27.53
CA GLU A 281 -7.10 5.16 28.84
C GLU A 281 -5.63 4.87 29.16
N ARG A 282 -5.12 3.71 28.74
CA ARG A 282 -3.70 3.35 28.88
C ARG A 282 -2.77 4.26 28.07
N PHE A 283 -3.14 4.58 26.84
CA PHE A 283 -2.37 5.54 26.04
C PHE A 283 -2.39 6.93 26.68
N ILE A 284 -3.55 7.37 27.17
CA ILE A 284 -3.70 8.70 27.79
C ILE A 284 -2.96 8.77 29.14
N SER A 285 -2.73 7.64 29.79
CA SER A 285 -1.93 7.62 31.01
C SER A 285 -0.41 7.65 30.79
N LEU A 286 0.05 7.72 29.53
CA LEU A 286 1.43 8.14 29.22
C LEU A 286 1.63 9.65 29.41
N TYR A 287 0.52 10.40 29.47
CA TYR A 287 0.46 11.79 29.88
C TYR A 287 0.39 11.87 31.41
#